data_AF-A0A226BUK3-F1
#
_entry.id   AF-A0A226BUK3-F1
#
_cell.length_a   1.000
_cell.length_b   1.000
_cell.length_c   1.000
_cell.angle_alpha   90.00
_cell.angle_beta   90.00
_cell.angle_gamma   90.00
#
_symmetry.space_group_name_H-M   'P 1'
#
loop_
_entity.id
_entity.type
_entity.pdbx_description
1 polymer ?
#
loop_
_entity_poly.entity_id
_entity_poly.type
_entity_poly.pdbx_seq_one_letter_code
_entity_poly.pdbx_strand_id
1 'polypeptide(L)' 'MYLWKQWKKISARFKNLKRLGIAKGKAWEWANTRKGYWRIANSWILSRSLTNEYLASIGYDDISKRYEVLHLNH' A
#
# COMPACT_ATOMS: atom_id res chain seq x y z
N MET A 1 1.77 1.27 9.13
CA MET A 1 2.13 0.92 7.75
C MET A 1 3.50 1.46 7.38
N TYR A 2 4.45 0.62 6.99
CA TYR A 2 5.82 1.01 6.66
C TYR A 2 5.90 1.92 5.40
N LEU A 3 5.17 1.58 4.33
CA LEU A 3 5.14 2.36 3.09
C LEU A 3 4.62 3.80 3.28
N TRP A 4 3.58 3.98 4.10
CA TRP A 4 3.07 5.32 4.42
C TRP A 4 4.04 6.15 5.25
N LYS A 5 4.87 5.49 6.07
CA LYS A 5 5.96 6.12 6.85
C LYS A 5 7.13 6.50 5.95
N GLN A 6 7.45 5.67 4.94
CA GLN A 6 8.43 5.98 3.89
C GLN A 6 8.01 7.23 3.10
N TRP A 7 6.71 7.37 2.80
CA TRP A 7 6.17 8.55 2.13
C TRP A 7 5.93 9.71 3.13
N LYS A 8 7.01 10.21 3.72
CA LYS A 8 6.94 11.24 4.77
C LYS A 8 6.35 12.56 4.28
N LYS A 9 6.66 12.96 3.04
CA LYS A 9 6.17 14.20 2.41
C LYS A 9 4.82 13.97 1.71
N ILE A 10 3.92 14.94 1.81
CA ILE A 10 2.60 14.92 1.12
C ILE A 10 2.78 14.78 -0.40
N SER A 11 3.77 15.47 -0.98
CA SER A 11 4.09 15.37 -2.40
C SER A 11 4.51 13.95 -2.82
N ALA A 12 5.23 13.23 -1.96
CA ALA A 12 5.59 11.84 -2.21
C ALA A 12 4.36 10.92 -2.13
N ARG A 13 3.51 11.09 -1.11
CA ARG A 13 2.24 10.35 -0.99
C ARG A 13 1.38 10.54 -2.24
N PHE A 14 1.21 11.78 -2.66
CA PHE A 14 0.43 12.11 -3.84
C PHE A 14 0.97 11.46 -5.12
N LYS A 15 2.29 11.58 -5.37
CA LYS A 15 2.94 10.96 -6.54
C LYS A 15 2.78 9.44 -6.54
N ASN A 16 3.00 8.80 -5.39
CA ASN A 16 2.87 7.34 -5.28
C ASN A 16 1.42 6.88 -5.43
N LEU A 17 0.46 7.56 -4.80
CA LEU A 17 -0.97 7.26 -4.98
C LEU A 17 -1.41 7.40 -6.44
N LYS A 18 -0.93 8.42 -7.15
CA LYS A 18 -1.17 8.56 -8.59
C LYS A 18 -0.54 7.42 -9.40
N ARG A 19 0.69 7.02 -9.07
CA ARG A 19 1.37 5.89 -9.73
C ARG A 19 0.63 4.57 -9.52
N LEU A 20 -0.07 4.44 -8.40
CA LEU A 20 -0.95 3.31 -8.06
C LEU A 20 -2.34 3.41 -8.70
N GLY A 21 -2.57 4.36 -9.60
CA GLY A 21 -3.84 4.47 -10.36
C GLY A 21 -4.95 5.26 -9.66
N ILE A 22 -4.69 5.89 -8.51
CA ILE A 22 -5.70 6.74 -7.86
C ILE A 22 -5.88 8.04 -8.65
N ALA A 23 -7.13 8.40 -8.93
CA ALA A 23 -7.49 9.66 -9.59
C ALA A 23 -6.91 10.87 -8.87
N LYS A 24 -6.45 11.88 -9.63
CA LYS A 24 -5.72 13.06 -9.12
C LYS A 24 -6.40 13.73 -7.92
N GLY A 25 -7.71 13.99 -8.00
CA GLY A 25 -8.45 14.63 -6.90
C GLY A 25 -8.43 13.80 -5.62
N LYS A 26 -8.73 12.50 -5.72
CA LYS A 26 -8.72 11.58 -4.57
C LYS A 26 -7.32 11.34 -4.01
N ALA A 27 -6.31 11.27 -4.88
CA ALA A 27 -4.92 11.15 -4.45
C ALA A 27 -4.50 12.36 -3.61
N TRP A 28 -4.95 13.57 -3.97
CA TRP A 28 -4.66 14.79 -3.21
C TRP A 28 -5.38 14.82 -1.86
N GLU A 29 -6.66 14.43 -1.85
CA GLU A 29 -7.45 14.29 -0.62
C GLU A 29 -6.80 13.31 0.37
N TRP A 30 -6.39 12.14 -0.10
CA TRP A 30 -5.83 11.07 0.75
C TRP A 30 -4.41 11.37 1.21
N ALA A 31 -3.58 12.00 0.36
CA ALA A 31 -2.22 12.39 0.72
C ALA A 31 -2.20 13.38 1.90
N ASN A 32 -3.22 14.23 2.01
CA ASN A 32 -3.40 15.25 3.05
C ASN A 32 -4.15 14.76 4.30
N THR A 33 -4.37 13.46 4.44
CA THR A 33 -5.07 12.93 5.61
C THR A 33 -4.30 13.23 6.91
N ARG A 34 -5.04 13.67 7.95
CA ARG A 34 -4.51 13.88 9.31
C ARG A 34 -4.59 12.61 10.18
N LYS A 35 -5.07 11.50 9.62
CA LYS A 35 -5.15 10.23 10.35
C LYS A 35 -3.75 9.67 10.62
N GLY A 36 -3.55 9.14 11.83
CA GLY A 36 -2.29 8.50 12.22
C GLY A 36 -1.97 7.24 11.40
N TYR A 37 -0.70 6.82 11.43
CA TYR A 37 -0.18 5.73 10.60
C TYR A 37 -0.95 4.41 10.73
N TRP A 38 -1.37 4.06 11.95
CA TRP A 38 -2.11 2.83 12.21
C TRP A 38 -3.52 2.87 11.62
N ARG A 39 -4.24 3.98 11.83
CA ARG A 39 -5.60 4.17 11.31
C ARG A 39 -5.64 4.20 9.79
N ILE A 40 -4.57 4.68 9.16
CA ILE A 40 -4.44 4.65 7.70
C ILE A 40 -4.11 3.25 7.20
N ALA A 41 -3.26 2.49 7.90
CA ALA A 41 -2.92 1.11 7.53
C ALA A 41 -4.16 0.24 7.35
N ASN A 42 -5.12 0.33 8.27
CA ASN A 42 -6.37 -0.41 8.23
C ASN A 42 -7.51 0.38 7.57
N SER A 43 -7.22 1.15 6.52
CA SER A 43 -8.23 1.93 5.82
C SER A 43 -8.38 1.48 4.38
N TRP A 44 -9.59 1.65 3.85
CA TRP A 44 -9.90 1.39 2.44
C TRP A 44 -9.01 2.15 1.45
N ILE A 45 -8.41 3.27 1.89
CA ILE A 45 -7.43 4.06 1.13
C ILE A 45 -6.21 3.22 0.79
N LEU A 46 -5.61 2.56 1.80
CA LEU A 46 -4.41 1.75 1.59
C LEU A 46 -4.74 0.39 1.00
N SER A 47 -5.85 -0.22 1.40
CA SER A 47 -6.32 -1.47 0.78
C SER A 47 -6.58 -1.32 -0.72
N ARG A 48 -7.10 -0.17 -1.19
CA ARG A 48 -7.27 0.09 -2.64
C ARG A 48 -5.99 0.45 -3.37
N SER A 49 -5.05 1.13 -2.71
CA SER A 49 -3.85 1.63 -3.40
C SER A 49 -2.71 0.62 -3.39
N LEU A 50 -2.57 -0.19 -2.35
CA LEU A 50 -1.50 -1.19 -2.21
C LEU A 50 -2.08 -2.58 -2.35
N THR A 51 -2.35 -2.99 -3.59
CA THR A 51 -2.78 -4.35 -3.91
C THR A 51 -1.63 -5.34 -3.67
N ASN A 52 -1.97 -6.60 -3.41
CA ASN A 52 -0.99 -7.67 -3.24
C ASN A 52 -0.11 -7.82 -4.49
N GLU A 53 -0.66 -7.58 -5.68
CA GLU A 53 0.08 -7.59 -6.94
C GLU A 53 1.16 -6.50 -6.97
N TYR A 54 0.83 -5.29 -6.52
CA TYR A 54 1.81 -4.21 -6.44
C TYR A 54 2.89 -4.55 -5.41
N LEU A 55 2.53 -5.12 -4.26
CA LEU A 55 3.49 -5.54 -3.25
C LEU A 55 4.43 -6.64 -3.78
N ALA A 56 3.90 -7.61 -4.52
CA ALA A 56 4.71 -8.62 -5.20
C ALA A 56 5.63 -8.00 -6.26
N SER A 57 5.15 -6.99 -7.01
CA SER A 57 5.94 -6.31 -8.05
C SER A 57 7.16 -5.56 -7.50
N ILE A 58 7.09 -5.09 -6.26
CA ILE A 58 8.21 -4.44 -5.57
C ILE A 58 9.07 -5.42 -4.76
N GLY A 59 8.79 -6.72 -4.83
CA GLY A 59 9.58 -7.78 -4.19
C GLY A 59 9.17 -8.17 -2.77
N TYR A 60 7.96 -7.81 -2.31
CA TYR A 60 7.43 -8.40 -1.07
C TYR A 60 6.84 -9.78 -1.35
N ASP A 61 7.27 -10.76 -0.55
CA ASP A 61 6.70 -12.10 -0.58
C ASP A 61 5.32 -12.12 0.09
N ASP A 62 4.37 -12.79 -0.58
CA ASP A 62 3.13 -13.20 0.04
C ASP A 62 3.40 -14.42 0.94
N ILE A 63 3.32 -14.21 2.25
CA ILE A 63 3.59 -15.24 3.25
C ILE A 63 2.62 -16.41 3.12
N SER A 64 1.36 -16.17 2.75
CA SER A 64 0.37 -17.24 2.58
C SER A 64 0.75 -18.15 1.42
N LYS A 65 1.05 -17.57 0.26
CA LYS A 65 1.52 -18.34 -0.90
C LYS A 65 2.80 -19.11 -0.59
N ARG A 66 3.74 -18.49 0.13
CA ARG A 66 4.98 -19.16 0.52
C ARG A 66 4.72 -20.34 1.44
N TYR A 67 3.80 -20.19 2.38
CA TYR A 67 3.40 -21.25 3.30
C TYR A 67 2.74 -22.41 2.55
N GLU A 68 1.83 -22.14 1.61
CA GLU A 68 1.18 -23.15 0.78
C GLU A 68 2.20 -23.95 -0.04
N VAL A 69 3.14 -23.29 -0.73
CA VAL A 69 4.18 -23.99 -1.51
C VAL A 69 5.05 -24.91 -0.64
N LEU A 70 5.32 -24.53 0.61
CA LEU A 70 6.10 -25.35 1.52
C LEU A 70 5.35 -26.63 1.97
N HIS A 71 4.02 -26.57 2.07
CA HIS A 71 3.20 -27.67 2.61
C HIS A 71 2.47 -28.49 1.54
N LEU A 72 2.42 -28.02 0.29
CA LEU A 72 1.91 -28.78 -0.86
C LEU A 72 2.89 -29.86 -1.36
N ASN A 73 4.14 -29.84 -0.91
CA ASN A 73 5.18 -30.81 -1.27
C ASN A 73 5.25 -32.01 -0.30
N HIS A 74 4.19 -32.27 0.47
CA HIS A 74 4.16 -33.30 1.51
C HIS A 74 3.01 -34.29 1.33
#